data_AF-B6G9L2-F1
#
_entry.id   AF-B6G9L2-F1
#
_cell.length_a   1.000
_cell.length_b   1.000
_cell.length_c   1.000
_cell.angle_alpha   90.00
_cell.angle_beta   90.00
_cell.angle_gamma   90.00
#
_symmetry.space_group_name_H-M   'P 1'
#
loop_
_entity.id
_entity.type
_entity.pdbx_description
1 polymer ?
#
loop_
_entity_poly.entity_id
_entity_poly.type
_entity_poly.pdbx_seq_one_letter_code
_entity_poly.pdbx_strand_id
1 'polypeptide(L)'
;MGGRRISDVRTFDFFRLLLTFDVDMRRFTFEEQERSTMANGIKIATIGGGSSYTPELVEGFIKRYDNLPVDELWLVDIPEGEEKLQTVGALAQRMVKHAGLPTKVILTTDRRAALDGADFVTSQVRIGRLPARVLDERIPLSHGMLG
;
A
#
# COMPACT_ATOMS: atom_id res chain seq x y z
N MET A 1 -64.75 -32.27 -14.37
CA MET A 1 -63.57 -32.53 -15.24
C MET A 1 -62.76 -31.24 -15.23
N GLY A 2 -61.64 -31.10 -14.53
CA GLY A 2 -60.36 -31.84 -14.62
C GLY A 2 -59.30 -30.77 -15.00
N GLY A 3 -58.14 -30.62 -14.38
CA GLY A 3 -57.48 -31.28 -13.27
C GLY A 3 -56.34 -30.37 -12.77
N ARG A 4 -55.88 -30.62 -11.55
CA ARG A 4 -54.70 -29.96 -10.94
C ARG A 4 -53.44 -30.37 -11.73
N ARG A 5 -52.46 -29.47 -11.87
CA ARG A 5 -51.06 -29.87 -12.02
C ARG A 5 -50.20 -29.12 -11.00
N ILE A 6 -49.66 -29.93 -10.08
CA ILE A 6 -48.58 -29.64 -9.14
C ILE A 6 -47.29 -30.01 -9.89
N SER A 7 -46.47 -29.01 -10.23
CA SER A 7 -45.07 -29.06 -10.71
C SER A 7 -44.86 -27.70 -11.38
N ASP A 8 -44.24 -26.69 -10.77
CA ASP A 8 -42.80 -26.65 -10.56
C ASP A 8 -42.48 -25.53 -9.56
N VAL A 9 -42.15 -25.91 -8.33
CA VAL A 9 -41.43 -25.03 -7.41
C VAL A 9 -40.20 -25.83 -6.98
N ARG A 10 -39.03 -25.18 -7.01
CA ARG A 10 -37.82 -25.47 -6.21
C ARG A 10 -36.61 -26.16 -6.88
N THR A 11 -36.10 -25.67 -8.00
CA THR A 11 -34.69 -26.01 -8.34
C THR A 11 -33.87 -24.89 -8.97
N PHE A 12 -34.49 -23.88 -9.55
CA PHE A 12 -33.75 -22.84 -10.29
C PHE A 12 -33.22 -21.67 -9.45
N ASP A 13 -33.53 -21.61 -8.16
CA ASP A 13 -33.15 -20.46 -7.32
C ASP A 13 -32.13 -20.78 -6.22
N PHE A 14 -31.76 -22.06 -6.02
CA PHE A 14 -30.83 -22.42 -4.96
C PHE A 14 -29.38 -22.02 -5.30
N PHE A 15 -28.97 -22.18 -6.56
CA PHE A 15 -27.62 -21.81 -7.02
C PHE A 15 -27.42 -20.28 -7.07
N ARG A 16 -28.45 -19.53 -7.47
CA ARG A 16 -28.42 -18.07 -7.49
C ARG A 16 -28.45 -17.49 -6.08
N LEU A 17 -29.23 -18.08 -5.18
CA LEU A 17 -29.23 -17.74 -3.77
C LEU A 17 -27.86 -18.03 -3.14
N LEU A 18 -27.23 -19.18 -3.42
CA LEU A 18 -25.89 -19.52 -2.91
C LEU A 18 -24.80 -18.55 -3.41
N LEU A 19 -24.84 -18.19 -4.70
CA LEU A 19 -23.91 -17.22 -5.29
C LEU A 19 -24.12 -15.80 -4.74
N THR A 20 -25.38 -15.41 -4.50
CA THR A 20 -25.71 -14.10 -3.93
C THR A 20 -25.33 -14.06 -2.46
N PHE A 21 -25.57 -15.13 -1.69
CA PHE A 21 -25.11 -15.29 -0.32
C PHE A 21 -23.58 -15.28 -0.21
N ASP A 22 -22.87 -15.94 -1.12
CA ASP A 22 -21.41 -15.95 -1.12
C ASP A 22 -20.83 -14.56 -1.47
N VAL A 23 -21.44 -13.85 -2.43
CA VAL A 23 -21.06 -12.46 -2.76
C VAL A 23 -21.38 -11.50 -1.62
N ASP A 24 -22.55 -11.61 -0.99
CA ASP A 24 -22.94 -10.80 0.16
C ASP A 24 -22.08 -11.10 1.39
N MET A 25 -21.72 -12.38 1.62
CA MET A 25 -20.77 -12.76 2.67
C MET A 25 -19.39 -12.15 2.42
N ARG A 26 -18.87 -12.23 1.19
CA ARG A 26 -17.57 -11.63 0.86
C ARG A 26 -17.59 -10.12 1.03
N ARG A 27 -18.67 -9.44 0.65
CA ARG A 27 -18.88 -8.01 0.92
C ARG A 27 -18.91 -7.71 2.41
N PHE A 28 -19.66 -8.49 3.17
CA PHE A 28 -19.76 -8.35 4.62
C PHE A 28 -18.39 -8.51 5.30
N THR A 29 -17.61 -9.52 4.92
CA THR A 29 -16.25 -9.73 5.44
C THR A 29 -15.29 -8.60 5.06
N PHE A 30 -15.46 -8.01 3.87
CA PHE A 30 -14.64 -6.89 3.41
C PHE A 30 -14.95 -5.62 4.19
N GLU A 31 -16.22 -5.31 4.41
CA GLU A 31 -16.65 -4.18 5.23
C GLU A 31 -16.28 -4.33 6.71
N GLU A 32 -16.25 -5.54 7.25
CA GLU A 32 -15.73 -5.83 8.59
C GLU A 32 -14.21 -5.65 8.66
N GLN A 33 -13.46 -6.12 7.65
CA GLN A 33 -12.03 -5.83 7.55
C GLN A 33 -11.77 -4.33 7.46
N GLU A 34 -12.48 -3.59 6.60
CA GLU A 34 -12.35 -2.13 6.48
C GLU A 34 -12.66 -1.43 7.81
N ARG A 35 -13.73 -1.81 8.50
CA ARG A 35 -14.05 -1.27 9.83
C ARG A 35 -12.99 -1.63 10.87
N SER A 36 -12.43 -2.84 10.82
CA SER A 36 -11.38 -3.28 11.73
C SER A 36 -10.04 -2.56 11.46
N THR A 37 -9.69 -2.29 10.20
CA THR A 37 -8.49 -1.52 9.80
C THR A 37 -8.65 -0.01 9.96
N MET A 38 -9.89 0.49 10.07
CA MET A 38 -10.15 1.88 10.47
C MET A 38 -10.17 2.02 12.00
N ALA A 39 -10.51 0.95 12.73
CA ALA A 39 -10.51 0.89 14.20
C ALA A 39 -9.12 0.65 14.79
N ASN A 40 -8.27 -0.12 14.10
CA ASN A 40 -6.85 -0.29 14.40
C ASN A 40 -6.05 0.55 13.40
N GLY A 41 -5.14 1.41 13.86
CA GLY A 41 -4.30 2.26 13.01
C GLY A 41 -3.71 1.62 11.76
N ILE A 42 -3.66 2.38 10.65
CA ILE A 42 -3.11 1.89 9.38
C ILE A 42 -1.58 1.86 9.43
N LYS A 43 -0.99 0.71 9.14
CA LYS A 43 0.45 0.52 8.94
C LYS A 43 0.81 0.48 7.46
N ILE A 44 1.72 1.38 7.04
CA ILE A 44 2.22 1.46 5.67
C ILE A 44 3.73 1.20 5.64
N ALA A 45 4.17 0.25 4.80
CA ALA A 45 5.57 0.02 4.51
C ALA A 45 5.97 0.61 3.14
N THR A 46 6.95 1.50 3.13
CA THR A 46 7.50 2.11 1.92
C THR A 46 8.89 1.57 1.63
N ILE A 47 9.01 0.73 0.60
CA ILE A 47 10.29 0.18 0.14
C ILE A 47 10.97 1.15 -0.82
N GLY A 48 12.19 1.57 -0.51
CA GLY A 48 12.87 2.70 -1.17
C GLY A 48 12.65 4.02 -0.42
N GLY A 49 12.62 3.99 0.91
CA GLY A 49 12.40 5.13 1.78
C GLY A 49 13.45 6.25 1.64
N GLY A 50 14.67 5.95 1.19
CA GLY A 50 15.73 6.93 0.90
C GLY A 50 15.56 7.72 -0.40
N SER A 51 14.38 7.64 -1.03
CA SER A 51 14.02 8.44 -2.21
C SER A 51 13.96 9.93 -1.90
N SER A 52 14.38 10.76 -2.86
CA SER A 52 14.17 12.22 -2.80
C SER A 52 12.69 12.62 -2.86
N TYR A 53 11.81 11.70 -3.29
CA TYR A 53 10.36 11.90 -3.36
C TYR A 53 9.64 11.50 -2.06
N THR A 54 10.32 10.90 -1.08
CA THR A 54 9.72 10.54 0.21
C THR A 54 9.06 11.72 0.93
N PRO A 55 9.62 12.96 0.93
CA PRO A 55 8.93 14.10 1.52
C PRO A 55 7.57 14.40 0.88
N GLU A 56 7.45 14.28 -0.45
CA GLU A 56 6.18 14.48 -1.17
C GLU A 56 5.15 13.41 -0.78
N LEU A 57 5.59 12.14 -0.67
CA LEU A 57 4.75 11.05 -0.19
C LEU A 57 4.21 11.33 1.23
N VAL A 58 5.09 11.76 2.13
CA VAL A 58 4.75 12.08 3.52
C VAL A 58 3.80 13.28 3.59
N GLU A 59 4.04 14.33 2.81
CA GLU A 59 3.12 15.46 2.68
C GLU A 59 1.73 15.01 2.19
N GLY A 60 1.69 14.08 1.24
CA GLY A 60 0.47 13.46 0.76
C GLY A 60 -0.34 12.79 1.86
N PHE A 61 0.32 12.02 2.74
CA PHE A 61 -0.31 11.39 3.91
C PHE A 61 -0.77 12.41 4.94
N ILE A 62 0.04 13.43 5.25
CA ILE A 62 -0.33 14.50 6.18
C ILE A 62 -1.61 15.20 5.70
N LYS A 63 -1.69 15.58 4.43
CA LYS A 63 -2.84 16.28 3.84
C LYS A 63 -4.13 15.45 3.82
N ARG A 64 -4.03 14.13 3.90
CA ARG A 64 -5.15 13.18 3.75
C ARG A 64 -5.40 12.35 5.00
N TYR A 65 -4.80 12.72 6.13
CA TYR A 65 -4.89 11.96 7.36
C TYR A 65 -6.34 11.63 7.76
N ASP A 66 -7.27 12.58 7.59
CA ASP A 66 -8.69 12.38 7.92
C ASP A 66 -9.37 11.28 7.09
N ASN A 67 -8.87 11.00 5.88
CA ASN A 67 -9.39 9.93 5.01
C ASN A 67 -8.54 8.65 5.09
N LEU A 68 -7.29 8.76 5.51
CA LEU A 68 -6.32 7.67 5.61
C LEU A 68 -5.49 7.88 6.89
N PRO A 69 -6.00 7.46 8.06
CA PRO A 69 -5.34 7.68 9.34
C PRO A 69 -4.14 6.73 9.49
N VAL A 70 -2.99 7.15 8.96
CA VAL A 70 -1.74 6.38 9.03
C VAL A 70 -1.17 6.47 10.44
N ASP A 71 -1.12 5.35 11.15
CA ASP A 71 -0.55 5.28 12.49
C ASP A 71 0.94 4.95 12.45
N GLU A 72 1.35 4.07 11.55
CA GLU A 72 2.76 3.71 11.35
C GLU A 72 3.18 3.85 9.90
N LEU A 73 4.20 4.66 9.65
CA LEU A 73 4.88 4.76 8.37
C LEU A 73 6.31 4.21 8.49
N TRP A 74 6.53 3.05 7.88
CA TRP A 74 7.84 2.40 7.83
C TRP A 74 8.55 2.77 6.54
N LEU A 75 9.66 3.48 6.65
CA LEU A 75 10.54 3.81 5.53
C LEU A 75 11.70 2.82 5.53
N VAL A 76 11.80 2.05 4.45
CA VAL A 76 12.76 0.95 4.33
C VAL A 76 13.73 1.22 3.20
N ASP A 77 15.02 1.03 3.44
CA ASP A 77 16.03 1.01 2.38
C ASP A 77 17.02 -0.14 2.60
N ILE A 78 17.98 -0.28 1.70
CA ILE A 78 19.09 -1.23 1.84
C ILE A 78 20.26 -0.58 2.60
N PRO A 79 21.20 -1.36 3.16
CA PRO A 79 22.34 -0.81 3.92
C PRO A 79 23.12 0.28 3.18
N GLU A 80 23.33 0.14 1.88
CA GLU A 80 24.04 1.12 1.06
C GLU A 80 23.25 2.43 0.87
N GLY A 81 21.94 2.41 1.17
CA GLY A 81 21.02 3.54 1.05
C GLY A 81 20.72 4.22 2.39
N GLU A 82 21.28 3.69 3.48
CA GLU A 82 20.95 4.08 4.85
C GLU A 82 21.19 5.57 5.11
N GLU A 83 22.29 6.14 4.62
CA GLU A 83 22.57 7.58 4.79
C GLU A 83 21.46 8.45 4.20
N LYS A 84 20.97 8.09 3.00
CA LYS A 84 19.87 8.78 2.36
C LYS A 84 18.57 8.59 3.14
N LEU A 85 18.31 7.35 3.58
CA LEU A 85 17.14 7.02 4.40
C LEU A 85 17.11 7.86 5.68
N GLN A 86 18.23 7.97 6.40
CA GLN A 86 18.33 8.77 7.62
C GLN A 86 18.10 10.26 7.34
N THR A 87 18.66 10.79 6.25
CA THR A 87 18.50 12.20 5.87
C THR A 87 17.04 12.54 5.57
N VAL A 88 16.40 11.79 4.68
CA VAL A 88 15.01 12.06 4.27
C VAL A 88 14.00 11.63 5.33
N GLY A 89 14.30 10.55 6.06
CA GLY A 89 13.49 10.06 7.17
C GLY A 89 13.44 11.02 8.34
N ALA A 90 14.56 11.66 8.69
CA ALA A 90 14.58 12.72 9.69
C ALA A 90 13.74 13.94 9.27
N LEU A 91 13.72 14.28 7.97
CA LEU A 91 12.82 15.31 7.46
C LEU A 91 11.35 14.89 7.58
N ALA A 92 11.01 13.66 7.18
CA ALA A 92 9.66 13.11 7.30
C ALA A 92 9.14 13.14 8.75
N GLN A 93 9.98 12.74 9.71
CA GLN A 93 9.66 12.81 11.15
C GLN A 93 9.37 14.25 11.59
N ARG A 94 10.16 15.23 11.14
CA ARG A 94 9.92 16.66 11.45
C ARG A 94 8.64 17.17 10.81
N MET A 95 8.32 16.76 9.57
CA MET A 95 7.10 17.16 8.88
C MET A 95 5.85 16.68 9.63
N VAL A 96 5.80 15.40 9.99
CA VAL A 96 4.68 14.81 10.75
C VAL A 96 4.53 15.47 12.11
N LYS A 97 5.65 15.66 12.83
CA LYS A 97 5.66 16.36 14.12
C LYS A 97 5.15 17.79 14.00
N HIS A 98 5.57 18.52 12.96
CA HIS A 98 5.13 19.89 12.72
C HIS A 98 3.63 19.98 12.40
N ALA A 99 3.10 18.98 11.69
CA ALA A 99 1.67 18.86 11.41
C ALA A 99 0.82 18.46 12.63
N GLY A 100 1.45 18.08 13.74
CA GLY A 100 0.74 17.68 14.96
C GLY A 100 0.04 16.33 14.87
N LEU A 101 0.44 15.48 13.92
CA LEU A 101 -0.15 14.16 13.71
C LEU A 101 0.51 13.09 14.60
N PRO A 102 -0.24 12.06 15.04
CA PRO A 102 0.29 10.99 15.89
C PRO A 102 1.06 9.92 15.10
N THR A 103 1.13 10.02 13.77
CA THR A 103 1.81 9.06 12.91
C THR A 103 3.26 8.82 13.35
N LYS A 104 3.61 7.56 13.58
CA LYS A 104 4.97 7.14 13.92
C LYS A 104 5.74 6.82 12.63
N VAL A 105 6.82 7.57 12.38
CA VAL A 105 7.72 7.31 11.24
C VAL A 105 8.93 6.50 11.70
N ILE A 106 9.04 5.25 11.22
CA ILE A 106 10.11 4.31 11.56
C ILE A 106 11.04 4.13 10.36
N LEU A 107 12.35 4.19 10.60
CA LEU A 107 13.39 3.96 9.59
C LEU A 107 14.06 2.61 9.87
N THR A 108 14.23 1.78 8.84
CA THR A 108 14.89 0.47 9.01
C THR A 108 15.53 -0.04 7.72
N THR A 109 16.52 -0.91 7.85
CA THR A 109 17.04 -1.75 6.77
C THR A 109 16.44 -3.17 6.77
N ASP A 110 15.73 -3.54 7.83
CA ASP A 110 15.02 -4.81 7.91
C ASP A 110 13.62 -4.69 7.32
N ARG A 111 13.50 -5.08 6.04
CA ARG A 111 12.20 -5.11 5.35
C ARG A 111 11.22 -6.10 5.97
N ARG A 112 11.67 -7.17 6.62
CA ARG A 112 10.76 -8.20 7.15
C ARG A 112 9.96 -7.63 8.31
N ALA A 113 10.61 -6.91 9.21
CA ALA A 113 9.94 -6.19 10.30
C ALA A 113 8.94 -5.13 9.77
N ALA A 114 9.29 -4.44 8.69
CA ALA A 114 8.40 -3.44 8.09
C ALA A 114 7.16 -4.07 7.43
N LEU A 115 7.32 -5.21 6.75
CA LEU A 115 6.25 -5.91 6.04
C LEU A 115 5.32 -6.69 6.98
N ASP A 116 5.79 -7.09 8.15
CA ASP A 116 5.00 -7.85 9.12
C ASP A 116 3.77 -7.05 9.57
N GLY A 117 2.58 -7.54 9.23
CA GLY A 117 1.30 -6.87 9.53
C GLY A 117 1.10 -5.51 8.85
N ALA A 118 1.80 -5.21 7.75
CA ALA A 118 1.54 -3.99 6.98
C ALA A 118 0.21 -4.11 6.20
N ASP A 119 -0.65 -3.09 6.30
CA ASP A 119 -1.89 -3.02 5.53
C ASP A 119 -1.63 -2.64 4.07
N PHE A 120 -0.66 -1.75 3.86
CA PHE A 120 -0.24 -1.30 2.53
C PHE A 120 1.26 -1.33 2.35
N VAL A 121 1.68 -1.64 1.13
CA VAL A 121 3.08 -1.57 0.72
C VAL A 121 3.20 -0.65 -0.49
N THR A 122 4.02 0.38 -0.37
CA THR A 122 4.43 1.23 -1.50
C THR A 122 5.86 0.90 -1.87
N SER A 123 6.19 1.01 -3.16
CA SER A 123 7.54 0.77 -3.64
C SER A 123 7.98 1.89 -4.58
N GLN A 124 9.15 2.44 -4.31
CA GLN A 124 9.77 3.50 -5.10
C GLN A 124 11.28 3.26 -5.23
N VAL A 125 11.67 2.00 -5.40
CA VAL A 125 13.06 1.57 -5.50
C VAL A 125 13.66 1.90 -6.87
N ARG A 126 14.98 2.12 -6.88
CA ARG A 126 15.78 2.19 -8.10
C ARG A 126 16.97 1.25 -7.98
N ILE A 127 16.82 0.04 -8.55
CA ILE A 127 17.90 -0.94 -8.60
C ILE A 127 19.05 -0.36 -9.44
N GLY A 128 20.28 -0.47 -8.94
CA GLY A 128 21.46 0.12 -9.59
C GLY A 128 21.57 1.65 -9.51
N ARG A 129 20.56 2.32 -8.91
CA ARG A 129 20.54 3.77 -8.61
C ARG A 129 20.80 4.62 -9.87
N LEU A 130 21.34 5.82 -9.69
CA LEU A 130 21.71 6.70 -10.80
C LEU A 130 22.81 6.13 -11.70
N PRO A 131 23.84 5.41 -11.19
CA PRO A 131 24.85 4.80 -12.07
C PRO A 131 24.27 3.85 -13.11
N ALA A 132 23.32 2.97 -12.74
CA ALA A 132 22.67 2.10 -13.72
C ALA A 132 21.84 2.90 -14.73
N ARG A 133 21.08 3.91 -14.27
CA ARG A 133 20.36 4.81 -15.19
C ARG A 133 21.28 5.50 -16.19
N VAL A 134 22.47 5.93 -15.76
CA VAL A 134 23.47 6.53 -16.67
C VAL A 134 23.90 5.54 -17.74
N LEU A 135 24.01 4.24 -17.42
CA LEU A 135 24.30 3.21 -18.40
C LEU A 135 23.12 2.99 -19.35
N ASP A 136 21.89 2.93 -18.80
CA ASP A 136 20.65 2.80 -19.58
C ASP A 136 20.52 3.93 -20.61
N GLU A 137 20.89 5.16 -20.25
CA GLU A 137 20.84 6.32 -21.14
C GLU A 137 22.03 6.36 -22.13
N ARG A 138 23.25 5.98 -21.71
CA ARG A 138 24.47 6.15 -22.52
C ARG A 138 24.75 5.01 -23.50
N ILE A 139 24.45 3.77 -23.15
CA ILE A 139 24.77 2.61 -24.01
C ILE A 139 23.95 2.71 -25.31
N PRO A 140 22.61 2.86 -25.29
CA PRO A 140 21.83 3.00 -26.51
C PRO A 140 22.25 4.22 -27.33
N LEU A 141 22.54 5.34 -26.67
CA LEU A 141 23.00 6.56 -27.34
C LEU A 141 24.32 6.35 -28.09
N SER A 142 25.24 5.55 -27.56
CA SER A 142 26.49 5.18 -28.25
C SER A 142 26.28 4.37 -29.53
N HIS A 143 25.10 3.76 -29.68
CA HIS A 143 24.66 3.03 -30.87
C HIS A 143 23.67 3.83 -31.74
N GLY A 144 23.50 5.13 -31.49
CA GLY A 144 22.57 5.99 -32.23
C GLY A 144 21.09 5.76 -31.91
N MET A 145 20.80 5.13 -30.77
CA MET A 145 19.44 4.83 -30.29
C MET A 145 19.08 5.72 -29.09
N LEU A 146 17.80 5.98 -28.87
CA LEU A 146 17.32 6.61 -27.63
C LEU A 146 17.45 5.61 -26.47
N GLY A 147 17.96 6.09 -25.32
CA GLY A 147 18.01 5.37 -24.06
C GLY A 147 17.09 5.98 -23.03
#